data_AF-A0A1Y1M6I2-F1
#
_entry.id   AF-A0A1Y1M6I2-F1
#
_cell.length_a   1.000
_cell.length_b   1.000
_cell.length_c   1.000
_cell.angle_alpha   90.00
_cell.angle_beta   90.00
_cell.angle_gamma   90.00
#
_symmetry.space_group_name_H-M   'P 1'
#
loop_
_entity.id
_entity.type
_entity.pdbx_description
1 polymer ?
#
loop_
_entity_poly.entity_id
_entity_poly.type
_entity_poly.pdbx_seq_one_letter_code
_entity_poly.pdbx_strand_id
1 'polypeptide(L)'
;VSFTPGSVSLSAWGLTPQGYKWGAENKDTQSDQPQGFTTIMGEKRKLLLSPRFRGFFLVPDDRRWNYSFMGSAFAGMEKKPVHVKLDTPLPFYSDQHRPIHFHSFAEL
;
A
#
# COMPACT_ATOMS: atom_id res chain seq x y z
N VAL A 1 -7.49 -6.73 0.45
CA VAL A 1 -8.64 -6.51 1.37
C VAL A 1 -9.73 -5.83 0.58
N SER A 2 -10.94 -6.38 0.52
CA SER A 2 -12.06 -5.76 -0.20
C SER A 2 -13.04 -5.16 0.81
N PHE A 3 -13.44 -3.91 0.59
CA PHE A 3 -14.46 -3.24 1.39
C PHE A 3 -15.84 -3.59 0.85
N THR A 4 -16.52 -4.46 1.57
CA THR A 4 -17.92 -4.80 1.32
C THR A 4 -18.80 -3.98 2.27
N PRO A 5 -20.05 -3.64 1.94
CA PRO A 5 -20.90 -2.86 2.84
C PRO A 5 -20.97 -3.50 4.24
N GLY A 6 -20.56 -2.74 5.26
CA GLY A 6 -20.54 -3.19 6.66
C GLY A 6 -19.58 -4.34 6.99
N SER A 7 -18.70 -4.75 6.07
CA SER A 7 -17.84 -5.92 6.25
C SER A 7 -16.54 -5.82 5.47
N VAL A 8 -15.65 -6.78 5.68
CA VAL A 8 -14.39 -6.88 4.95
C VAL A 8 -14.23 -8.29 4.43
N SER A 9 -13.91 -8.41 3.15
CA SER A 9 -13.57 -9.69 2.52
C SER A 9 -12.06 -9.82 2.31
N LEU A 10 -11.49 -10.95 2.75
CA LEU A 10 -10.07 -11.27 2.62
C LEU A 10 -9.87 -12.41 1.62
N SER A 11 -8.98 -12.19 0.65
CA SER A 11 -8.53 -13.18 -0.32
C SER A 11 -7.02 -13.08 -0.44
N ALA A 12 -6.33 -14.22 -0.39
CA ALA A 12 -4.90 -14.30 -0.63
C ALA A 12 -4.64 -14.90 -2.02
N TRP A 13 -3.63 -14.37 -2.70
CA TRP A 13 -3.25 -14.77 -4.05
C TRP A 13 -1.74 -14.98 -4.10
N GLY A 14 -1.31 -16.06 -4.75
CA GLY A 14 0.09 -16.28 -5.13
C GLY A 14 0.27 -15.96 -6.60
N LEU A 15 1.34 -15.25 -6.95
CA LEU A 15 1.70 -14.96 -8.33
C LEU A 15 2.26 -16.23 -9.01
N THR A 16 1.79 -16.55 -10.22
CA THR A 16 2.34 -17.67 -11.00
C THR A 16 3.61 -17.22 -11.75
N PRO A 17 4.52 -18.13 -12.14
CA PRO A 17 5.70 -17.76 -12.94
C PRO A 17 5.34 -17.06 -14.25
N GLN A 18 4.25 -17.49 -14.90
CA GLN A 18 3.73 -16.84 -16.10
C GLN A 18 3.22 -15.42 -15.80
N GLY A 19 2.46 -15.26 -14.70
CA GLY A 19 1.99 -13.96 -14.24
C GLY A 19 3.12 -12.99 -13.89
N TYR A 20 4.20 -13.51 -13.31
CA TYR A 20 5.40 -12.73 -13.04
C TYR A 20 6.05 -12.23 -14.33
N LYS A 21 6.31 -13.13 -15.29
CA LYS A 21 6.95 -12.75 -16.56
C LYS A 21 6.12 -11.71 -17.31
N TRP A 22 4.81 -11.96 -17.46
CA TRP A 22 3.91 -11.02 -18.13
C TRP A 22 3.84 -9.67 -17.39
N GLY A 23 3.68 -9.68 -16.06
CA GLY A 23 3.55 -8.47 -15.26
C GLY A 23 4.82 -7.61 -15.21
N ALA A 24 5.99 -8.22 -15.29
CA ALA A 24 7.27 -7.50 -15.35
C ALA A 24 7.51 -6.81 -16.71
N GLU A 25 6.99 -7.38 -17.80
CA GLU A 25 7.14 -6.85 -19.16
C GLU A 25 6.00 -5.87 -19.53
N ASN A 26 4.84 -5.97 -18.87
CA ASN A 26 3.67 -5.15 -19.14
C ASN A 26 3.90 -3.66 -18.78
N LYS A 27 3.69 -2.78 -19.77
CA LYS A 27 3.79 -1.32 -19.60
C LYS A 27 2.44 -0.62 -19.54
N ASP A 28 1.36 -1.33 -19.90
CA ASP A 28 0.01 -0.80 -19.80
C ASP A 28 -0.53 -1.01 -18.38
N THR A 29 -0.39 0.02 -17.56
CA THR A 29 -0.86 0.01 -16.15
C THR A 29 -2.18 0.76 -15.97
N GLN A 30 -2.78 1.26 -17.05
CA GLN A 30 -3.96 2.13 -16.98
C GLN A 30 -5.22 1.44 -17.51
N SER A 31 -5.08 0.50 -18.44
CA SER A 31 -6.23 -0.24 -18.97
C SER A 31 -6.78 -1.26 -17.96
N ASP A 32 -8.10 -1.40 -17.93
CA ASP A 32 -8.77 -2.44 -17.13
C ASP A 32 -8.51 -3.86 -17.68
N GLN A 33 -8.26 -3.98 -18.98
CA GLN A 33 -7.98 -5.25 -19.67
C GLN A 33 -6.71 -5.12 -20.53
N PRO A 34 -5.53 -5.04 -19.90
CA PRO A 34 -4.27 -4.92 -20.62
C PRO A 34 -4.02 -6.17 -21.48
N GLN A 35 -3.41 -5.99 -22.64
CA GLN A 35 -3.22 -7.05 -23.62
C GLN A 35 -2.45 -8.25 -23.02
N GLY A 36 -2.97 -9.46 -23.26
CA GLY A 36 -2.35 -10.70 -22.78
C GLY A 36 -2.60 -11.02 -21.31
N PHE A 37 -3.35 -10.17 -20.59
CA PHE A 37 -3.83 -10.53 -19.26
C PHE A 37 -4.74 -11.76 -19.32
N THR A 38 -4.60 -12.65 -18.34
CA THR A 38 -5.47 -13.80 -18.16
C THR A 38 -5.78 -14.00 -16.68
N THR A 39 -6.86 -14.69 -16.36
CA THR A 39 -7.26 -14.94 -14.96
C THR A 39 -6.37 -15.96 -14.25
N ILE A 40 -5.48 -16.66 -14.97
CA ILE A 40 -4.54 -17.65 -14.44
C ILE A 40 -3.19 -17.05 -13.99
N MET A 41 -3.02 -15.73 -14.10
CA MET A 41 -1.79 -15.05 -13.63
C MET A 41 -1.63 -15.13 -12.10
N GLY A 42 -2.71 -15.34 -11.37
CA GLY A 42 -2.70 -15.54 -9.92
C GLY A 42 -3.47 -16.79 -9.50
N GLU A 43 -2.97 -17.47 -8.47
CA GLU A 43 -3.60 -18.65 -7.88
C GLU A 43 -4.13 -18.31 -6.48
N LYS A 44 -5.37 -18.70 -6.17
CA LYS A 44 -5.94 -18.50 -4.82
C LYS A 44 -5.16 -19.30 -3.78
N ARG A 45 -4.85 -18.67 -2.65
CA ARG A 45 -4.18 -19.29 -1.50
C ARG A 45 -5.08 -19.29 -0.28
N LYS A 46 -4.89 -20.29 0.58
CA LYS A 46 -5.61 -20.40 1.85
C LYS A 46 -5.08 -19.35 2.83
N LEU A 47 -6.00 -18.59 3.42
CA LEU A 47 -5.72 -17.59 4.46
C LEU A 47 -6.65 -17.85 5.64
N LEU A 48 -6.11 -17.84 6.85
CA LEU A 48 -6.86 -18.04 8.09
C LEU A 48 -6.57 -16.91 9.06
N LEU A 49 -7.59 -16.47 9.80
CA LEU A 49 -7.45 -15.53 10.90
C LEU A 49 -7.31 -16.31 12.22
N SER A 50 -6.38 -15.89 13.06
CA SER A 50 -6.10 -16.52 14.34
C SER A 50 -6.06 -15.48 15.45
N PRO A 51 -6.82 -15.65 16.53
CA PRO A 51 -6.71 -14.81 17.72
C PRO A 51 -5.57 -15.27 18.66
N ARG A 52 -4.90 -16.39 18.36
CA ARG A 52 -3.94 -17.04 19.28
C ARG A 52 -2.60 -16.32 19.40
N PHE A 53 -2.22 -15.57 18.37
CA PHE A 53 -0.95 -14.85 18.31
C PHE A 53 -1.20 -13.42 17.87
N ARG A 54 -0.32 -12.51 18.30
CA ARG A 54 -0.36 -11.09 17.96
C ARG A 54 0.86 -10.73 17.13
N GLY A 55 0.63 -10.07 16.00
CA GLY A 55 1.70 -9.43 15.23
C GLY A 55 2.07 -8.06 15.79
N PHE A 56 3.01 -7.39 15.11
CA PHE A 56 3.40 -6.01 15.36
C PHE A 56 3.56 -5.27 14.04
N PHE A 57 3.67 -3.94 14.11
CA PHE A 57 3.89 -3.09 12.94
C PHE A 57 5.32 -2.52 12.96
N LEU A 58 5.85 -2.27 11.77
CA LEU A 58 7.02 -1.43 11.56
C LEU A 58 6.57 -0.22 10.74
N VAL A 59 7.11 0.95 11.06
CA VAL A 59 6.80 2.22 10.36
C VAL A 59 8.10 2.89 9.94
N PRO A 60 8.09 3.79 8.94
CA PRO A 60 9.24 4.62 8.61
C PRO A 60 9.76 5.39 9.84
N ASP A 61 11.06 5.66 9.92
CA ASP A 61 11.64 6.37 11.06
C ASP A 61 11.02 7.74 11.32
N ASP A 62 10.65 8.43 10.23
CA ASP A 62 9.93 9.71 10.26
C ASP A 62 8.40 9.56 10.41
N ARG A 63 7.92 8.32 10.59
CA ARG A 63 6.54 7.86 10.79
C ARG A 63 5.59 8.08 9.60
N ARG A 64 6.04 8.79 8.56
CA ARG A 64 5.22 9.16 7.40
C ARG A 64 5.24 8.04 6.38
N TRP A 65 4.12 7.34 6.27
CA TRP A 65 3.95 6.31 5.25
C TRP A 65 3.00 6.76 4.12
N ASN A 66 2.15 7.76 4.39
CA ASN A 66 1.22 8.30 3.40
C ASN A 66 1.75 9.60 2.78
N TYR A 67 1.98 9.58 1.46
CA TYR A 67 2.44 10.72 0.68
C TYR A 67 1.37 11.29 -0.26
N SER A 68 0.10 10.88 -0.14
CA SER A 68 -0.98 11.36 -1.02
C SER A 68 -1.17 12.89 -1.01
N PHE A 69 -0.87 13.57 0.11
CA PHE A 69 -0.91 15.03 0.24
C PHE A 69 0.48 15.68 0.12
N MET A 70 1.52 14.89 -0.17
CA MET A 70 2.92 15.31 -0.20
C MET A 70 3.63 14.76 -1.46
N GLY A 71 2.94 14.75 -2.60
CA GLY A 71 3.38 14.07 -3.82
C GLY A 71 4.76 14.50 -4.32
N SER A 72 5.12 15.78 -4.22
CA SER A 72 6.45 16.28 -4.59
C SER A 72 7.58 15.70 -3.73
N ALA A 73 7.30 15.44 -2.44
CA ALA A 73 8.27 14.83 -1.54
C ALA A 73 8.48 13.33 -1.83
N PHE A 74 7.46 12.64 -2.36
CA PHE A 74 7.55 11.21 -2.69
C PHE A 74 8.60 10.93 -3.76
N ALA A 75 8.67 11.75 -4.82
CA ALA A 75 9.64 11.60 -5.90
C ALA A 75 11.10 11.63 -5.41
N GLY A 76 11.38 12.37 -4.34
CA GLY A 76 12.70 12.43 -3.71
C GLY A 76 13.02 11.29 -2.74
N MET A 77 12.01 10.47 -2.38
CA MET A 77 12.10 9.37 -1.42
C MET A 77 12.01 7.99 -2.08
N GLU A 78 11.18 7.82 -3.11
CA GLU A 78 10.84 6.51 -3.72
C GLU A 78 12.05 5.63 -4.09
N LYS A 79 13.15 6.26 -4.53
CA LYS A 79 14.38 5.56 -4.95
C LYS A 79 15.42 5.40 -3.85
N LYS A 80 15.14 5.88 -2.63
CA LYS A 80 16.09 5.87 -1.51
C LYS A 80 15.75 4.76 -0.52
N PRO A 81 16.76 4.22 0.20
CA PRO A 81 16.51 3.36 1.33
C PRO A 81 15.67 4.07 2.40
N VAL A 82 14.70 3.36 2.96
CA VAL A 82 13.86 3.83 4.07
C VAL A 82 14.20 3.02 5.31
N HIS A 83 14.68 3.70 6.35
CA HIS A 83 14.87 3.09 7.66
C HIS A 83 13.53 3.01 8.40
N VAL A 84 13.35 1.93 9.17
CA VAL A 84 12.08 1.61 9.85
C VAL A 84 12.33 1.30 11.32
N LYS A 85 11.30 1.55 12.13
CA LYS A 85 11.29 1.30 13.58
C LYS A 85 9.99 0.62 14.02
N LEU A 86 10.05 0.03 15.22
CA LEU A 86 8.90 -0.51 15.92
C LEU A 86 8.09 0.65 16.52
N ASP A 87 6.90 0.91 15.97
CA ASP A 87 5.97 1.93 16.45
C ASP A 87 4.55 1.65 15.91
N THR A 88 3.56 2.42 16.35
CA THR A 88 2.17 2.35 15.91
C THR A 88 1.98 3.12 14.60
N PRO A 89 1.34 2.53 13.57
CA PRO A 89 1.08 3.23 12.31
C PRO A 89 0.12 4.40 12.51
N LEU A 90 0.50 5.57 11.99
CA LEU A 90 -0.36 6.74 11.97
C LEU A 90 -1.58 6.51 11.07
N PRO A 91 -2.77 7.04 11.41
CA PRO A 91 -3.95 6.97 10.52
C PRO A 91 -3.71 7.62 9.17
N PHE A 92 -4.49 7.24 8.14
CA PHE A 92 -4.37 7.79 6.79
C PHE A 92 -4.44 9.33 6.79
N TYR A 93 -5.35 9.91 7.56
CA TYR A 93 -5.54 11.36 7.71
C TYR A 93 -4.85 11.96 8.96
N SER A 94 -3.75 11.37 9.44
CA SER A 94 -2.94 12.05 10.48
C SER A 94 -2.46 13.41 9.98
N ASP A 95 -2.41 14.39 10.87
CA ASP A 95 -1.75 15.70 10.66
C ASP A 95 -0.37 15.57 9.99
N GLN A 96 0.47 14.62 10.42
CA GLN A 96 1.80 14.37 9.84
C GLN A 96 1.78 13.95 8.36
N HIS A 97 0.67 13.38 7.88
CA HIS A 97 0.50 12.98 6.48
C HIS A 97 -0.12 14.10 5.62
N ARG A 98 -0.59 15.19 6.24
CA ARG A 98 -1.21 16.34 5.56
C ARG A 98 -0.79 17.67 6.19
N PRO A 99 0.53 17.93 6.38
CA PRO A 99 1.01 19.13 7.08
C PRO A 99 0.62 20.43 6.36
N ILE A 100 0.49 20.40 5.02
CA ILE A 100 0.09 21.56 4.21
C ILE A 100 -1.28 22.11 4.64
N HIS A 101 -2.21 21.24 5.06
CA HIS A 101 -3.53 21.68 5.51
C HIS A 101 -3.49 22.53 6.79
N PHE A 102 -2.40 22.48 7.54
CA PHE A 102 -2.25 23.18 8.81
C PHE A 102 -1.33 24.40 8.73
N HIS A 103 -0.63 24.60 7.60
CA HIS A 103 0.32 25.71 7.43
C HIS A 103 -0.38 27.07 7.37
N SER A 104 -1.50 27.17 6.62
CA SER A 104 -2.25 28.43 6.45
C SER A 104 -2.99 28.92 7.69
N PHE A 105 -3.12 28.08 8.72
CA PHE A 105 -3.74 28.49 9.99
C PHE A 105 -2.78 29.22 10.93
N ALA A 106 -1.46 29.12 10.69
CA ALA A 106 -0.42 29.70 11.53
C ALA A 106 0.05 31.09 11.04
N GLU A 107 -0.45 31.56 9.90
CA GLU A 107 -0.11 32.88 9.31
C GLU A 107 -1.14 33.98 9.63
N LEU A 108 -2.03 33.75 10.60
CA LEU A 108 -3.01 34.72 11.12
C LEU A 108 -2.59 35.27 12.49
#